data_AF-A0A2V1D0I0-F1
#
_entry.id   AF-A0A2V1D0I0-F1
#
_cell.length_a   1.000
_cell.length_b   1.000
_cell.length_c   1.000
_cell.angle_alpha   90.00
_cell.angle_beta   90.00
_cell.angle_gamma   90.00
#
_symmetry.space_group_name_H-M   'P 1'
#
loop_
_entity.id
_entity.type
_entity.pdbx_description
1 polymer ?
#
loop_
_entity_poly.entity_id
_entity_poly.type
_entity_poly.pdbx_seq_one_letter_code
_entity_poly.pdbx_strand_id
1 'polypeptide(L)'
;MDRQLQHAVTDTTQPAARAVRSLLHGLQVENELLKHENEGLQVALRVKQRHQKKSKPLDLQQREEYHGGGVFWSPRKVREAQTREAVKQREREQEKLQKAERRELQRANKRYKKQIAEEKRVERAALKLVREKERAAKAAQRAAQKAALNTKNSIQAPAIVKRKASALSTPKNKRRRQVADAAAAEEPPRAAPLAPARTTRSGRNVNLPSKFR
;
A
#
# COMPACT_ATOMS: atom_id res chain seq x y z
N MET A 1 -42.90 42.02 -10.98
CA MET A 1 -42.21 43.02 -10.15
C MET A 1 -42.78 44.42 -10.36
N ASP A 2 -42.95 44.88 -11.60
CA ASP A 2 -43.46 46.24 -11.90
C ASP A 2 -44.79 46.64 -11.24
N ARG A 3 -45.77 45.73 -11.13
CA ARG A 3 -47.05 46.03 -10.44
C ARG A 3 -46.87 46.28 -8.93
N GLN A 4 -45.94 45.60 -8.28
CA GLN A 4 -45.70 45.75 -6.83
C GLN A 4 -45.02 47.09 -6.51
N LEU A 5 -44.16 47.57 -7.41
CA LEU A 5 -43.49 48.87 -7.28
C LEU A 5 -44.44 50.05 -7.47
N GLN A 6 -45.42 49.93 -8.38
CA GLN A 6 -46.45 50.95 -8.60
C GLN A 6 -47.32 51.20 -7.36
N HIS A 7 -47.49 50.19 -6.50
CA HIS A 7 -48.22 50.32 -5.23
C HIS A 7 -47.32 50.81 -4.08
N ALA A 8 -46.01 50.59 -4.15
CA ALA A 8 -45.06 50.94 -3.08
C ALA A 8 -44.46 52.35 -3.21
N VAL A 9 -44.40 52.91 -4.41
CA VAL A 9 -43.85 54.25 -4.67
C VAL A 9 -44.99 55.23 -4.93
N THR A 10 -45.26 56.13 -3.99
CA THR A 10 -46.33 57.14 -4.08
C THR A 10 -46.01 58.25 -5.10
N ASP A 11 -44.73 58.61 -5.23
CA ASP A 11 -44.26 59.74 -6.04
C ASP A 11 -43.62 59.26 -7.35
N THR A 12 -44.43 58.66 -8.21
CA THR A 12 -43.99 58.08 -9.49
C THR A 12 -43.47 59.09 -10.52
N THR A 13 -43.73 60.38 -10.31
CA THR A 13 -43.38 61.48 -11.22
C THR A 13 -42.01 62.09 -10.94
N GLN A 14 -41.41 61.84 -9.77
CA GLN A 14 -40.08 62.34 -9.45
C GLN A 14 -39.01 61.71 -10.37
N PRO A 15 -38.01 62.48 -10.83
CA PRO A 15 -36.99 62.00 -11.77
C PRO A 15 -36.17 60.83 -11.21
N ALA A 16 -35.91 60.81 -9.89
CA ALA A 16 -35.22 59.71 -9.22
C ALA A 16 -36.04 58.40 -9.25
N ALA A 17 -37.36 58.47 -9.03
CA ALA A 17 -38.25 57.31 -9.08
C ALA A 17 -38.32 56.71 -10.50
N ARG A 18 -38.31 57.56 -11.54
CA ARG A 18 -38.26 57.13 -12.94
C ARG A 18 -36.94 56.42 -13.27
N ALA A 19 -35.81 56.95 -12.80
CA ALA A 19 -34.50 56.35 -12.99
C ALA A 19 -34.40 54.95 -12.33
N VAL A 20 -34.91 54.81 -11.10
CA VAL A 20 -34.95 53.52 -10.39
C VAL A 20 -35.82 52.51 -11.15
N ARG A 21 -36.98 52.93 -11.66
CA ARG A 21 -37.86 52.07 -12.44
C ARG A 21 -37.22 51.61 -13.75
N SER A 22 -36.53 52.50 -14.48
CA SER A 22 -35.84 52.12 -15.72
C SER A 22 -34.68 51.16 -15.46
N LEU A 23 -33.91 51.39 -14.38
CA LEU A 23 -32.83 50.48 -13.99
C LEU A 23 -33.36 49.11 -13.59
N LEU A 24 -34.44 49.07 -12.81
CA LEU A 24 -35.06 47.82 -12.39
C LEU A 24 -35.65 47.05 -13.57
N HIS A 25 -36.31 47.73 -14.50
CA HIS A 25 -36.77 47.12 -15.74
C HIS A 25 -35.58 46.58 -16.56
N GLY A 26 -34.48 47.34 -16.67
CA GLY A 26 -33.24 46.88 -17.30
C GLY A 26 -32.69 45.61 -16.66
N LEU A 27 -32.60 45.58 -15.33
CA LEU A 27 -32.17 44.40 -14.57
C LEU A 27 -33.12 43.22 -14.72
N GLN A 28 -34.43 43.46 -14.83
CA GLN A 28 -35.40 42.40 -15.06
C GLN A 28 -35.19 41.75 -16.43
N VAL A 29 -35.05 42.56 -17.48
CA VAL A 29 -34.78 42.09 -18.84
C VAL A 29 -33.46 41.33 -18.89
N GLU A 30 -32.41 41.84 -18.26
CA GLU A 30 -31.11 41.15 -18.18
C GLU A 30 -31.23 39.79 -17.48
N ASN A 31 -31.96 39.71 -16.36
CA ASN A 31 -32.20 38.45 -15.67
C ASN A 31 -33.00 37.44 -16.52
N GLU A 32 -33.99 37.91 -17.28
CA GLU A 32 -34.77 37.07 -18.19
C GLU A 32 -33.89 36.54 -19.33
N LEU A 33 -33.05 37.39 -19.93
CA LEU A 33 -32.08 36.99 -20.95
C LEU A 33 -31.10 35.94 -20.40
N LEU A 34 -30.51 36.19 -19.23
CA LEU A 34 -29.60 35.25 -18.59
C LEU A 34 -30.28 33.91 -18.27
N LYS A 35 -31.57 33.91 -17.89
CA LYS A 35 -32.32 32.66 -17.67
C LYS A 35 -32.47 31.88 -18.98
N HIS A 36 -32.88 32.53 -20.05
CA HIS A 36 -33.02 31.88 -21.35
C HIS A 36 -31.69 31.38 -21.90
N GLU A 37 -30.60 32.12 -21.71
CA GLU A 37 -29.25 31.66 -22.05
C GLU A 37 -28.86 30.41 -21.25
N ASN A 38 -29.07 30.42 -19.94
CA ASN A 38 -28.80 29.27 -19.10
C ASN A 38 -29.63 28.04 -19.50
N GLU A 39 -30.92 28.23 -19.78
CA GLU A 39 -31.80 27.18 -20.30
C GLU A 39 -31.30 26.64 -21.65
N GLY A 40 -30.93 27.54 -22.57
CA GLY A 40 -30.36 27.19 -23.87
C GLY A 40 -29.06 26.40 -23.75
N LEU A 41 -28.16 26.81 -22.84
CA LEU A 41 -26.93 26.10 -22.53
C LEU A 41 -27.21 24.72 -21.94
N GLN A 42 -28.16 24.59 -21.02
CA GLN A 42 -28.57 23.29 -20.46
C GLN A 42 -29.15 22.36 -21.54
N VAL A 43 -29.96 22.88 -22.46
CA VAL A 43 -30.51 22.12 -23.59
C VAL A 43 -29.38 21.68 -24.52
N ALA A 44 -28.48 22.58 -24.90
CA ALA A 44 -27.33 22.28 -25.74
C ALA A 44 -26.43 21.20 -25.10
N LEU A 45 -26.20 21.29 -23.80
CA LEU A 45 -25.43 20.32 -23.02
C LEU A 45 -26.13 18.96 -23.02
N ARG A 46 -27.46 18.91 -22.80
CA ARG A 46 -28.26 17.69 -22.88
C ARG A 46 -28.19 17.03 -24.26
N VAL A 47 -28.28 17.81 -25.33
CA VAL A 47 -28.16 17.32 -26.71
C VAL A 47 -26.75 16.75 -26.95
N LYS A 48 -25.70 17.45 -26.52
CA LYS A 48 -24.31 16.96 -26.60
C LYS A 48 -24.13 15.65 -25.82
N GLN A 49 -24.65 15.55 -24.60
CA GLN A 49 -24.61 14.32 -23.81
C GLN A 49 -25.35 13.17 -24.50
N ARG A 50 -26.51 13.43 -25.11
CA ARG A 50 -27.22 12.41 -25.91
C ARG A 50 -26.39 11.95 -27.10
N HIS A 51 -25.73 12.87 -27.80
CA HIS A 51 -24.85 12.54 -28.92
C HIS A 51 -23.62 11.72 -28.49
N GLN A 52 -23.05 12.00 -27.32
CA GLN A 52 -21.94 11.22 -26.76
C GLN A 52 -22.35 9.81 -26.30
N LYS A 53 -23.61 9.65 -25.86
CA LYS A 53 -24.19 8.35 -25.49
C LYS A 53 -24.49 7.54 -26.76
N LYS A 54 -23.45 7.08 -27.44
CA LYS A 54 -23.60 6.00 -28.42
C LYS A 54 -24.10 4.77 -27.68
N SER A 55 -25.29 4.30 -28.05
CA SER A 55 -25.81 3.03 -27.52
C SER A 55 -24.85 1.92 -27.89
N LYS A 56 -24.51 1.05 -26.93
CA LYS A 56 -23.79 -0.17 -27.24
C LYS A 56 -24.64 -1.00 -28.21
N PRO A 57 -24.08 -1.48 -29.33
CA PRO A 57 -24.79 -2.37 -30.23
C PRO A 57 -25.25 -3.60 -29.43
N LEU A 58 -26.52 -3.94 -29.58
CA LEU A 58 -27.09 -5.15 -29.01
C LEU A 58 -26.44 -6.36 -29.69
N ASP A 59 -25.94 -7.31 -28.92
CA ASP A 59 -25.27 -8.50 -29.44
C ASP A 59 -26.28 -9.48 -30.06
N LEU A 60 -26.66 -9.23 -31.31
CA LEU A 60 -27.55 -10.05 -32.11
C LEU A 60 -26.72 -11.14 -32.81
N GLN A 61 -26.79 -12.36 -32.30
CA GLN A 61 -26.05 -13.49 -32.87
C GLN A 61 -26.61 -13.88 -34.25
N GLN A 62 -25.80 -13.66 -35.28
CA GLN A 62 -26.07 -14.06 -36.66
C GLN A 62 -25.77 -15.54 -36.88
N ARG A 63 -26.61 -16.20 -37.68
CA ARG A 63 -26.34 -17.58 -38.13
C ARG A 63 -25.24 -17.56 -39.17
N GLU A 64 -24.33 -18.52 -39.08
CA GLU A 64 -23.14 -18.62 -39.94
C GLU A 64 -23.51 -18.78 -41.43
N GLU A 65 -24.67 -19.31 -41.76
CA GLU A 65 -25.10 -19.59 -43.15
C GLU A 65 -25.33 -18.33 -44.01
N TYR A 66 -25.47 -17.14 -43.41
CA TYR A 66 -25.75 -15.90 -44.14
C TYR A 66 -24.59 -14.91 -43.98
N HIS A 67 -23.79 -14.74 -45.04
CA HIS A 67 -22.62 -13.85 -45.06
C HIS A 67 -22.76 -12.64 -46.02
N GLY A 68 -23.94 -12.36 -46.56
CA GLY A 68 -24.15 -11.24 -47.49
C GLY A 68 -25.46 -10.48 -47.24
N GLY A 69 -25.37 -9.17 -47.05
CA GLY A 69 -26.50 -8.25 -46.98
C GLY A 69 -26.86 -7.72 -45.59
N GLY A 70 -27.80 -6.78 -45.54
CA GLY A 70 -28.36 -6.27 -44.29
C GLY A 70 -29.31 -7.28 -43.65
N VAL A 71 -29.04 -7.66 -42.40
CA VAL A 71 -29.87 -8.63 -41.67
C VAL A 71 -31.05 -7.93 -41.01
N PHE A 72 -32.26 -8.26 -41.45
CA PHE A 72 -33.48 -7.82 -40.75
C PHE A 72 -33.76 -8.73 -39.56
N TRP A 73 -33.76 -8.15 -38.36
CA TRP A 73 -33.97 -8.89 -37.13
C TRP A 73 -35.44 -8.92 -36.76
N SER A 74 -35.98 -10.12 -36.50
CA SER A 74 -37.32 -10.23 -35.94
C SER A 74 -37.34 -9.66 -34.50
N PRO A 75 -38.46 -9.05 -34.05
CA PRO A 75 -38.58 -8.51 -32.70
C PRO A 75 -38.24 -9.52 -31.60
N ARG A 76 -38.51 -10.81 -31.85
CA ARG A 76 -38.14 -11.91 -30.95
C ARG A 76 -36.63 -11.99 -30.72
N LYS A 77 -35.81 -11.86 -31.78
CA LYS A 77 -34.34 -11.90 -31.67
C LYS A 77 -33.78 -10.73 -30.88
N VAL A 78 -34.38 -9.55 -31.04
CA VAL A 78 -34.05 -8.36 -30.24
C VAL A 78 -34.32 -8.60 -28.76
N ARG A 79 -35.48 -9.17 -28.40
CA ARG A 79 -35.80 -9.52 -27.01
C ARG A 79 -34.82 -10.55 -26.43
N GLU A 80 -34.49 -11.59 -27.19
CA GLU A 80 -33.52 -12.62 -26.77
C GLU A 80 -32.12 -12.04 -26.50
N ALA A 81 -31.65 -11.09 -27.31
CA ALA A 81 -30.37 -10.45 -27.05
C ALA A 81 -30.42 -9.53 -25.83
N GLN A 82 -31.52 -8.79 -25.62
CA GLN A 82 -31.69 -7.95 -24.43
C GLN A 82 -31.71 -8.78 -23.14
N THR A 83 -32.39 -9.93 -23.12
CA THR A 83 -32.39 -10.80 -21.94
C THR A 83 -31.00 -11.34 -21.64
N ARG A 84 -30.22 -11.72 -22.65
CA ARG A 84 -28.82 -12.15 -22.48
C ARG A 84 -27.93 -11.05 -21.93
N GLU A 85 -28.04 -9.83 -22.45
CA GLU A 85 -27.29 -8.71 -21.91
C GLU A 85 -27.64 -8.42 -20.46
N ALA A 86 -28.93 -8.46 -20.10
CA ALA A 86 -29.38 -8.26 -18.73
C ALA A 86 -28.81 -9.33 -17.78
N VAL A 87 -28.80 -10.61 -18.19
CA VAL A 87 -28.17 -11.69 -17.43
C VAL A 87 -26.67 -11.44 -17.26
N LYS A 88 -25.96 -11.13 -18.35
CA LYS A 88 -24.52 -10.86 -18.33
C LYS A 88 -24.15 -9.65 -17.45
N GLN A 89 -25.01 -8.63 -17.40
CA GLN A 89 -24.84 -7.48 -16.51
C GLN A 89 -25.01 -7.88 -15.05
N ARG A 90 -26.07 -8.62 -14.72
CA ARG A 90 -26.31 -9.13 -13.36
C ARG A 90 -25.15 -10.02 -12.88
N GLU A 91 -24.66 -10.94 -13.72
CA GLU A 91 -23.51 -11.78 -13.42
C GLU A 91 -22.26 -10.95 -13.13
N ARG A 92 -21.95 -9.95 -13.98
CA ARG A 92 -20.82 -9.04 -13.76
C ARG A 92 -20.94 -8.24 -12.47
N GLU A 93 -22.14 -7.83 -12.10
CA GLU A 93 -22.41 -7.14 -10.84
C GLU A 93 -22.21 -8.07 -9.64
N GLN A 94 -22.76 -9.28 -9.70
CA GLN A 94 -22.56 -10.31 -8.69
C GLN A 94 -21.09 -10.67 -8.52
N GLU A 95 -20.34 -10.87 -9.62
CA GLU A 95 -18.90 -11.12 -9.57
C GLU A 95 -18.13 -9.96 -8.92
N LYS A 96 -18.50 -8.71 -9.21
CA LYS A 96 -17.90 -7.53 -8.56
C LYS A 96 -18.17 -7.52 -7.07
N LEU A 97 -19.40 -7.83 -6.65
CA LEU A 97 -19.77 -7.93 -5.24
C LEU A 97 -18.99 -9.05 -4.54
N GLN A 98 -18.99 -10.27 -5.10
CA GLN A 98 -18.22 -11.40 -4.56
C GLN A 98 -16.71 -11.08 -4.48
N LYS A 99 -16.15 -10.38 -5.47
CA LYS A 99 -14.75 -9.96 -5.45
C LYS A 99 -14.47 -8.92 -4.37
N ALA A 100 -15.42 -8.03 -4.09
CA ALA A 100 -15.33 -7.07 -2.99
C ALA A 100 -15.36 -7.80 -1.64
N GLU A 101 -16.34 -8.68 -1.43
CA GLU A 101 -16.46 -9.51 -0.22
C GLU A 101 -15.20 -10.34 0.02
N ARG A 102 -14.67 -11.00 -1.01
CA ARG A 102 -13.43 -11.78 -0.92
C ARG A 102 -12.23 -10.91 -0.53
N ARG A 103 -12.14 -9.68 -1.04
CA ARG A 103 -11.08 -8.73 -0.67
C ARG A 103 -11.21 -8.31 0.80
N GLU A 104 -12.42 -8.11 1.29
CA GLU A 104 -12.68 -7.79 2.69
C GLU A 104 -12.32 -8.93 3.62
N LEU A 105 -12.76 -10.15 3.31
CA LEU A 105 -12.38 -11.36 4.03
C LEU A 105 -10.86 -11.55 4.06
N GLN A 106 -10.17 -11.29 2.94
CA GLN A 106 -8.72 -11.35 2.87
C GLN A 106 -8.05 -10.29 3.76
N ARG A 107 -8.58 -9.06 3.80
CA ARG A 107 -8.08 -7.99 4.67
C ARG A 107 -8.27 -8.35 6.14
N ALA A 108 -9.44 -8.87 6.53
CA ALA A 108 -9.74 -9.33 7.88
C ALA A 108 -8.77 -10.45 8.31
N ASN A 109 -8.62 -11.48 7.46
CA ASN A 109 -7.67 -12.57 7.71
C ASN A 109 -6.22 -12.08 7.84
N LYS A 110 -5.81 -11.08 7.05
CA LYS A 110 -4.48 -10.49 7.15
C LYS A 110 -4.29 -9.75 8.48
N ARG A 111 -5.32 -9.04 8.95
CA ARG A 111 -5.31 -8.36 10.27
C ARG A 111 -5.21 -9.38 11.40
N TYR A 112 -6.04 -10.41 11.37
CA TYR A 112 -6.01 -11.49 12.37
C TYR A 112 -4.65 -12.18 12.45
N LYS A 113 -4.04 -12.51 11.30
CA LYS A 113 -2.69 -13.09 11.25
C LYS A 113 -1.62 -12.15 11.81
N LYS A 114 -1.75 -10.83 11.64
CA LYS A 114 -0.84 -9.85 12.22
C LYS A 114 -0.95 -9.82 13.75
N GLN A 115 -2.17 -9.82 14.29
CA GLN A 115 -2.42 -9.87 15.74
C GLN A 115 -1.76 -11.11 16.37
N ILE A 116 -2.00 -12.29 15.81
CA ILE A 116 -1.35 -13.54 16.28
C ILE A 116 0.18 -13.44 16.22
N ALA A 117 0.72 -12.85 15.16
CA ALA A 117 2.17 -12.69 15.02
C ALA A 117 2.75 -11.70 16.04
N GLU A 118 2.02 -10.63 16.36
CA GLU A 118 2.38 -9.66 17.39
C GLU A 118 2.33 -10.28 18.79
N GLU A 119 1.25 -10.99 19.13
CA GLU A 119 1.14 -11.74 20.40
C GLU A 119 2.31 -12.71 20.58
N LYS A 120 2.64 -13.51 19.56
CA LYS A 120 3.80 -14.41 19.60
C LYS A 120 5.13 -13.68 19.76
N ARG A 121 5.26 -12.45 19.23
CA ARG A 121 6.47 -11.63 19.42
C ARG A 121 6.57 -11.12 20.86
N VAL A 122 5.45 -10.67 21.41
CA VAL A 122 5.35 -10.20 22.80
C VAL A 122 5.67 -11.34 23.77
N GLU A 123 5.08 -12.52 23.58
CA GLU A 123 5.39 -13.71 24.39
C GLU A 123 6.88 -14.07 24.35
N ARG A 124 7.50 -14.06 23.15
CA ARG A 124 8.94 -14.31 23.00
C ARG A 124 9.79 -13.25 23.69
N ALA A 125 9.39 -11.98 23.63
CA ALA A 125 10.09 -10.89 24.30
C ALA A 125 9.97 -11.01 25.82
N ALA A 126 8.78 -11.31 26.34
CA ALA A 126 8.54 -11.55 27.76
C ALA A 126 9.39 -12.73 28.27
N LEU A 127 9.42 -13.85 27.53
CA LEU A 127 10.27 -15.01 27.87
C LEU A 127 11.76 -14.66 27.88
N LYS A 128 12.23 -13.81 26.96
CA LYS A 128 13.62 -13.33 26.95
C LYS A 128 13.91 -12.47 28.18
N LEU A 129 13.03 -11.53 28.52
CA LEU A 129 13.20 -10.67 29.70
C LEU A 129 13.21 -11.47 31.00
N VAL A 130 12.35 -12.49 31.13
CA VAL A 130 12.37 -13.41 32.29
C VAL A 130 13.71 -14.14 32.37
N ARG A 131 14.20 -14.69 31.26
CA ARG A 131 15.51 -15.38 31.20
C ARG A 131 16.66 -14.44 31.55
N GLU A 132 16.62 -13.18 31.12
CA GLU A 132 17.64 -12.18 31.45
C GLU A 132 17.60 -11.81 32.93
N LYS A 133 16.40 -11.60 33.51
CA LYS A 133 16.23 -11.35 34.94
C LYS A 133 16.74 -12.51 35.80
N GLU A 134 16.43 -13.75 35.42
CA GLU A 134 16.95 -14.93 36.11
C GLU A 134 18.49 -15.05 36.03
N ARG A 135 19.06 -14.78 34.85
CA ARG A 135 20.52 -14.76 34.66
C ARG A 135 21.17 -13.66 35.50
N ALA A 136 20.59 -12.46 35.52
CA ALA A 136 21.06 -11.34 36.33
C ALA A 136 20.97 -11.63 37.82
N ALA A 137 19.85 -12.21 38.30
CA ALA A 137 19.68 -12.61 39.69
C ALA A 137 20.69 -13.70 40.09
N LYS A 138 20.89 -14.73 39.26
CA LYS A 138 21.92 -15.76 39.48
C LYS A 138 23.33 -15.17 39.49
N ALA A 139 23.62 -14.20 38.61
CA ALA A 139 24.91 -13.51 38.58
C ALA A 139 25.13 -12.65 39.84
N ALA A 140 24.10 -11.91 40.28
CA ALA A 140 24.12 -11.11 41.50
C ALA A 140 24.31 -11.99 42.75
N GLN A 141 23.61 -13.13 42.85
CA GLN A 141 23.81 -14.10 43.92
C GLN A 141 25.24 -14.63 43.96
N ARG A 142 25.81 -15.01 42.81
CA ARG A 142 27.22 -15.47 42.72
C ARG A 142 28.20 -14.36 43.09
N ALA A 143 27.95 -13.12 42.68
CA ALA A 143 28.78 -11.97 43.04
C ALA A 143 28.74 -11.67 44.54
N ALA A 144 27.55 -11.70 45.15
CA ALA A 144 27.37 -11.53 46.59
C ALA A 144 28.07 -12.64 47.39
N GLN A 145 27.98 -13.90 46.96
CA GLN A 145 28.70 -15.01 47.58
C GLN A 145 30.22 -14.82 47.50
N LYS A 146 30.75 -14.44 46.32
CA LYS A 146 32.18 -14.13 46.17
C LYS A 146 32.63 -12.96 47.05
N ALA A 147 31.84 -11.89 47.13
CA ALA A 147 32.13 -10.76 48.00
C ALA A 147 32.14 -11.17 49.48
N ALA A 148 31.16 -11.95 49.92
CA ALA A 148 31.10 -12.48 51.29
C ALA A 148 32.32 -13.37 51.60
N LEU A 149 32.72 -14.26 50.70
CA LEU A 149 33.94 -15.06 50.89
C LEU A 149 35.20 -14.19 50.95
N ASN A 150 35.33 -13.19 50.08
CA ASN A 150 36.46 -12.26 50.10
C ASN A 150 36.52 -11.41 51.38
N THR A 151 35.38 -10.93 51.90
CA THR A 151 35.35 -10.20 53.19
C THR A 151 35.77 -11.10 54.36
N LYS A 152 35.29 -12.35 54.41
CA LYS A 152 35.72 -13.34 55.43
C LYS A 152 37.22 -13.60 55.35
N ASN A 153 37.75 -13.82 54.14
CA ASN A 153 39.18 -14.04 53.92
C ASN A 153 40.02 -12.81 54.28
N SER A 154 39.51 -11.59 54.06
CA SER A 154 40.18 -10.34 54.42
C SER A 154 40.16 -10.06 55.94
N ILE A 155 39.09 -10.42 56.64
CA ILE A 155 38.99 -10.29 58.11
C ILE A 155 39.91 -11.30 58.80
N GLN A 156 40.12 -12.48 58.20
CA GLN A 156 41.01 -13.52 58.71
C GLN A 156 42.48 -13.34 58.31
N ALA A 157 42.83 -12.31 57.54
CA ALA A 157 44.22 -12.05 57.18
C ALA A 157 44.90 -11.21 58.29
N PRO A 158 45.78 -11.79 59.12
CA PRO A 158 46.63 -10.98 60.00
C PRO A 158 47.61 -10.17 59.14
N ALA A 159 47.79 -8.90 59.49
CA ALA A 159 48.82 -8.03 58.94
C ALA A 159 50.22 -8.57 59.27
N ILE A 160 50.70 -9.55 58.52
CA ILE A 160 52.06 -10.10 58.64
C ILE A 160 52.96 -9.39 57.61
N VAL A 161 53.49 -8.27 58.07
CA VAL A 161 54.91 -7.86 58.04
C VAL A 161 55.84 -8.75 57.17
N LYS A 162 56.47 -8.09 56.18
CA LYS A 162 57.78 -8.36 55.53
C LYS A 162 58.09 -9.80 55.09
N ARG A 163 58.12 -10.06 53.78
CA ARG A 163 58.97 -11.11 53.18
C ARG A 163 59.69 -10.68 51.91
N LYS A 164 60.94 -11.12 51.83
CA LYS A 164 61.95 -10.86 50.79
C LYS A 164 61.59 -11.51 49.44
N ALA A 165 62.11 -10.86 48.39
CA ALA A 165 62.11 -11.32 47.01
C ALA A 165 62.70 -12.73 46.81
N SER A 166 62.10 -13.50 45.92
CA SER A 166 62.80 -14.53 45.15
C SER A 166 62.04 -14.90 43.86
N ALA A 167 62.80 -14.84 42.77
CA ALA A 167 62.63 -15.43 41.45
C ALA A 167 61.47 -14.97 40.54
N LEU A 168 61.83 -14.19 39.52
CA LEU A 168 61.07 -14.07 38.27
C LEU A 168 60.79 -15.46 37.70
N SER A 169 59.52 -15.78 37.45
CA SER A 169 59.18 -16.87 36.52
C SER A 169 59.31 -16.36 35.09
N THR A 170 59.98 -17.17 34.27
CA THR A 170 60.24 -16.92 32.85
C THR A 170 58.93 -16.85 32.05
N PRO A 171 58.75 -15.86 31.15
CA PRO A 171 57.54 -15.75 30.36
C PRO A 171 57.50 -16.84 29.28
N LYS A 172 56.54 -17.76 29.39
CA LYS A 172 56.23 -18.73 28.33
C LYS A 172 55.70 -18.02 27.08
N ASN A 173 56.37 -18.32 25.98
CA ASN A 173 56.19 -17.85 24.61
C ASN A 173 54.79 -17.38 24.20
N LYS A 174 54.74 -16.10 23.82
CA LYS A 174 53.66 -15.46 23.06
C LYS A 174 53.74 -15.91 21.61
N ARG A 175 52.91 -16.89 21.20
CA ARG A 175 52.66 -17.15 19.77
C ARG A 175 51.93 -15.95 19.18
N ARG A 176 52.68 -15.07 18.51
CA ARG A 176 52.15 -14.02 17.64
C ARG A 176 51.40 -14.68 16.48
N ARG A 177 50.10 -14.41 16.34
CA ARG A 177 49.43 -14.53 15.04
C ARG A 177 49.99 -13.43 14.15
N GLN A 178 50.69 -13.82 13.10
CA GLN A 178 51.09 -12.90 12.04
C GLN A 178 49.83 -12.49 11.27
N VAL A 179 49.63 -11.17 11.17
CA VAL A 179 48.82 -10.56 10.12
C VAL A 179 49.74 -10.51 8.91
N ALA A 180 49.36 -11.20 7.84
CA ALA A 180 50.00 -11.07 6.55
C ALA A 180 49.05 -10.28 5.64
N ASP A 181 49.26 -8.96 5.61
CA ASP A 181 48.98 -8.16 4.43
C ASP A 181 50.25 -8.13 3.60
N ALA A 182 50.18 -8.62 2.37
CA ALA A 182 51.07 -8.24 1.28
C ALA A 182 50.48 -8.75 -0.05
N ALA A 183 49.96 -7.79 -0.81
CA ALA A 183 49.70 -7.92 -2.23
C ALA A 183 51.03 -7.92 -3.01
N ALA A 184 51.16 -8.85 -3.96
CA ALA A 184 51.98 -8.76 -5.18
C ALA A 184 51.56 -9.96 -6.04
N ALA A 185 50.66 -9.77 -7.01
CA ALA A 185 51.02 -9.52 -8.41
C ALA A 185 51.70 -10.74 -9.06
N GLU A 186 50.89 -11.69 -9.53
CA GLU A 186 51.21 -12.49 -10.71
C GLU A 186 49.93 -12.68 -11.56
N GLU A 187 50.07 -12.40 -12.85
CA GLU A 187 49.06 -12.60 -13.87
C GLU A 187 48.76 -14.09 -14.10
N PRO A 188 47.54 -14.44 -14.55
CA PRO A 188 47.04 -15.80 -14.52
C PRO A 188 47.54 -16.66 -15.70
N PRO A 189 47.76 -17.98 -15.50
CA PRO A 189 47.79 -18.90 -16.63
C PRO A 189 46.38 -19.04 -17.22
N ARG A 190 46.31 -18.81 -18.53
CA ARG A 190 45.16 -18.94 -19.44
C ARG A 190 44.25 -20.13 -19.08
N ALA A 191 43.08 -19.82 -18.51
CA ALA A 191 42.03 -20.79 -18.23
C ALA A 191 41.33 -21.26 -19.52
N ALA A 192 41.16 -22.57 -19.66
CA ALA A 192 40.27 -23.18 -20.64
C ALA A 192 38.82 -22.64 -20.47
N PRO A 193 38.03 -22.53 -21.55
CA PRO A 193 36.72 -21.90 -21.47
C PRO A 193 35.79 -22.71 -20.55
N LEU A 194 35.36 -22.10 -19.44
CA LEU A 194 34.34 -22.61 -18.56
C LEU A 194 33.02 -22.75 -19.32
N ALA A 195 32.39 -23.91 -19.23
CA ALA A 195 31.07 -24.16 -19.79
C ALA A 195 30.05 -23.12 -19.27
N PRO A 196 29.12 -22.63 -20.11
CA PRO A 196 28.17 -21.59 -19.70
C PRO A 196 27.28 -22.08 -18.56
N ALA A 197 27.09 -21.23 -17.55
CA ALA A 197 26.23 -21.52 -16.41
C ALA A 197 24.80 -21.83 -16.91
N ARG A 198 24.24 -22.99 -16.49
CA ARG A 198 22.88 -23.39 -16.84
C ARG A 198 21.88 -22.36 -16.28
N THR A 199 21.24 -21.62 -17.16
CA THR A 199 20.17 -20.67 -16.83
C THR A 199 18.80 -21.31 -17.05
N THR A 200 17.81 -20.93 -16.24
CA THR A 200 16.41 -21.31 -16.49
C THR A 200 15.87 -20.57 -17.72
N ARG A 201 14.73 -21.01 -18.27
CA ARG A 201 13.99 -20.30 -19.35
C ARG A 201 13.66 -18.83 -19.01
N SER A 202 13.68 -18.47 -17.71
CA SER A 202 13.49 -17.11 -17.19
C SER A 202 14.80 -16.35 -16.88
N GLY A 203 15.97 -16.89 -17.29
CA GLY A 203 17.27 -16.23 -17.16
C GLY A 203 17.89 -16.28 -15.76
N ARG A 204 17.38 -17.10 -14.82
CA ARG A 204 17.99 -17.24 -13.49
C ARG A 204 19.08 -18.28 -13.49
N ASN A 205 20.18 -17.97 -12.81
CA ASN A 205 21.31 -18.88 -12.66
C ASN A 205 20.94 -20.03 -11.70
N VAL A 206 21.18 -21.27 -12.12
CA VAL A 206 20.87 -22.47 -11.34
C VAL A 206 22.12 -22.93 -10.59
N ASN A 207 22.15 -22.68 -9.29
CA ASN A 207 23.19 -23.24 -8.43
C ASN A 207 22.78 -24.66 -7.99
N LEU A 208 23.53 -25.67 -8.44
CA LEU A 208 23.32 -27.05 -8.02
C LEU A 208 23.68 -27.20 -6.52
N PRO A 209 22.83 -27.83 -5.70
CA PRO A 209 23.15 -28.12 -4.30
C PRO A 209 24.39 -29.02 -4.18
N SER A 210 25.19 -28.84 -3.12
CA SER A 210 26.47 -29.58 -2.93
C SER A 210 26.33 -31.10 -2.86
N LYS A 211 25.11 -31.61 -2.62
CA LYS A 211 24.80 -33.04 -2.61
C LYS A 211 24.81 -33.67 -4.01
N PHE A 212 24.73 -32.83 -5.05
CA PHE A 212 24.68 -33.22 -6.46
C PHE A 212 25.89 -32.68 -7.25
N ARG A 213 26.95 -32.25 -6.54
CA ARG A 213 28.19 -31.77 -7.13
C ARG A 213 29.25 -32.86 -7.10
#